data_AF-A0A959KVE5-F1
#
_entry.id   AF-A0A959KVE5-F1
#
_cell.length_a   1.000
_cell.length_b   1.000
_cell.length_c   1.000
_cell.angle_alpha   90.00
_cell.angle_beta   90.00
_cell.angle_gamma   90.00
#
_symmetry.space_group_name_H-M   'P 1'
#
loop_
_entity.id
_entity.type
_entity.pdbx_description
1 polymer ?
#
loop_
_entity_poly.entity_id
_entity_poly.type
_entity_poly.pdbx_seq_one_letter_code
_entity_poly.pdbx_strand_id
1 'polypeptide(L)'
;MQDTDLPLVDAGQGDELNCTVTSIQLQADASGQVANFTYTWTTMNGNIVSGQGTLTPVVDQAGTYTLTVLDTINQCSAASMVEITQDADLPMAVIEPSNTLNCNFTTAVLDASASTQGPDLVYTWTTVGGNFVGDPSGLMPMIDQAGS
;
A
#
# COMPACT_ATOMS: atom_id res chain seq x y z
N MET A 1 -3.77 -48.28 -6.62
CA MET A 1 -4.21 -47.44 -5.50
C MET A 1 -3.80 -46.04 -5.87
N GLN A 2 -4.73 -45.18 -6.29
CA GLN A 2 -4.43 -43.78 -6.54
C GLN A 2 -4.48 -43.09 -5.18
N ASP A 3 -3.38 -42.45 -4.80
CA ASP A 3 -3.32 -41.60 -3.62
C ASP A 3 -4.18 -40.36 -3.91
N THR A 4 -5.26 -40.20 -3.14
CA THR A 4 -6.25 -39.11 -3.28
C THR A 4 -6.13 -38.08 -2.17
N ASP A 5 -5.06 -38.13 -1.36
CA ASP A 5 -4.87 -37.16 -0.30
C ASP A 5 -4.48 -35.80 -0.92
N LEU A 6 -5.35 -34.81 -0.71
CA LEU A 6 -5.10 -33.43 -1.11
C LEU A 6 -3.98 -32.83 -0.25
N PRO A 7 -3.10 -31.98 -0.81
CA PRO A 7 -2.16 -31.24 -0.01
C PRO A 7 -2.91 -30.28 0.91
N LEU A 8 -2.46 -30.16 2.16
CA LEU A 8 -2.89 -29.11 3.07
C LEU A 8 -2.11 -27.84 2.73
N VAL A 9 -2.82 -26.74 2.49
CA VAL A 9 -2.25 -25.43 2.16
C VAL A 9 -2.81 -24.37 3.09
N ASP A 10 -1.91 -23.55 3.62
CA ASP A 10 -2.22 -22.34 4.38
C ASP A 10 -1.46 -21.16 3.75
N ALA A 11 -2.18 -20.13 3.32
CA ALA A 11 -1.58 -18.92 2.74
C ALA A 11 -0.98 -18.00 3.82
N GLY A 12 -1.15 -18.32 5.10
CA GLY A 12 -0.70 -17.53 6.23
C GLY A 12 -1.79 -16.60 6.76
N GLN A 13 -1.41 -15.75 7.71
CA GLN A 13 -2.31 -14.74 8.27
C GLN A 13 -2.30 -13.47 7.42
N GLY A 14 -3.44 -12.77 7.43
CA GLY A 14 -3.53 -11.43 6.85
C GLY A 14 -2.69 -10.45 7.65
N ASP A 15 -2.13 -9.48 6.93
CA ASP A 15 -1.30 -8.40 7.46
C ASP A 15 -1.72 -7.08 6.81
N GLU A 16 -1.21 -5.96 7.34
CA GLU A 16 -1.57 -4.62 6.90
C GLU A 16 -0.35 -3.80 6.49
N LEU A 17 -0.42 -3.18 5.30
CA LEU A 17 0.52 -2.18 4.85
C LEU A 17 0.18 -0.81 5.44
N ASN A 18 1.19 -0.04 5.82
CA ASN A 18 1.03 1.31 6.36
C ASN A 18 2.23 2.19 5.98
N CYS A 19 2.29 3.42 6.52
CA CYS A 19 3.36 4.39 6.23
C CYS A 19 4.79 3.85 6.53
N THR A 20 4.92 2.90 7.46
CA THR A 20 6.21 2.33 7.89
C THR A 20 6.46 0.94 7.33
N VAL A 21 5.38 0.19 7.03
CA VAL A 21 5.42 -1.14 6.44
C VAL A 21 4.92 -1.04 5.02
N THR A 22 5.85 -0.84 4.08
CA THR A 22 5.56 -0.70 2.65
C THR A 22 5.64 -2.02 1.89
N SER A 23 6.09 -3.10 2.54
CA SER A 23 6.11 -4.44 1.97
C SER A 23 6.01 -5.49 3.07
N ILE A 24 5.38 -6.62 2.75
CA ILE A 24 5.16 -7.77 3.64
C ILE A 24 5.75 -9.01 2.97
N GLN A 25 6.42 -9.85 3.74
CA GLN A 25 6.81 -11.19 3.32
C GLN A 25 5.81 -12.19 3.87
N LEU A 26 4.95 -12.75 3.02
CA LEU A 26 3.96 -13.75 3.46
C LEU A 26 4.68 -15.00 3.98
N GLN A 27 4.08 -15.69 4.93
CA GLN A 27 4.57 -16.96 5.47
C GLN A 27 3.48 -18.00 5.27
N ALA A 28 3.56 -18.73 4.17
CA ALA A 28 2.65 -19.82 3.87
C ALA A 28 3.25 -21.18 4.25
N ASP A 29 2.37 -22.15 4.47
CA ASP A 29 2.72 -23.51 4.76
C ASP A 29 2.01 -24.47 3.79
N ALA A 30 2.73 -25.50 3.38
CA ALA A 30 2.19 -26.59 2.58
C ALA A 30 2.69 -27.93 3.11
N SER A 31 1.77 -28.87 3.31
CA SER A 31 2.11 -30.22 3.77
C SER A 31 1.29 -31.29 3.06
N GLY A 32 1.85 -32.48 2.95
CA GLY A 32 1.21 -33.66 2.37
C GLY A 32 2.11 -34.88 2.50
N GLN A 33 1.64 -36.05 2.05
CA GLN A 33 2.39 -37.31 2.21
C GLN A 33 3.71 -37.33 1.44
N VAL A 34 3.83 -36.58 0.34
CA VAL A 34 5.03 -36.58 -0.52
C VAL A 34 5.47 -35.16 -0.87
N ALA A 35 6.75 -34.85 -0.68
CA ALA A 35 7.29 -33.49 -0.63
C ALA A 35 7.56 -32.82 -2.00
N ASN A 36 6.87 -33.20 -3.09
CA ASN A 36 7.11 -32.63 -4.42
C ASN A 36 6.01 -31.66 -4.86
N PHE A 37 5.99 -30.48 -4.24
CA PHE A 37 5.02 -29.43 -4.52
C PHE A 37 5.56 -28.35 -5.47
N THR A 38 4.69 -27.84 -6.33
CA THR A 38 4.89 -26.59 -7.05
C THR A 38 3.97 -25.53 -6.46
N TYR A 39 4.52 -24.35 -6.16
CA TYR A 39 3.79 -23.21 -5.60
C TYR A 39 3.54 -22.17 -6.68
N THR A 40 2.33 -21.60 -6.70
CA THR A 40 2.01 -20.47 -7.56
C THR A 40 1.15 -19.48 -6.79
N TRP A 41 1.65 -18.26 -6.62
CA TRP A 41 0.88 -17.15 -6.09
C TRP A 41 0.22 -16.33 -7.20
N THR A 42 -1.03 -15.96 -6.98
CA THR A 42 -1.77 -15.00 -7.80
C THR A 42 -2.40 -13.94 -6.89
N THR A 43 -2.79 -12.81 -7.46
CA THR A 43 -3.38 -11.72 -6.67
C THR A 43 -4.56 -11.09 -7.41
N MET A 44 -5.55 -10.63 -6.64
CA MET A 44 -6.65 -9.79 -7.09
C MET A 44 -6.49 -8.42 -6.45
N ASN A 45 -6.34 -7.39 -7.28
CA ASN A 45 -6.11 -5.99 -6.88
C ASN A 45 -4.83 -5.71 -6.07
N GLY A 46 -3.90 -6.68 -5.94
CA GLY A 46 -2.60 -6.50 -5.30
C GLY A 46 -1.41 -6.62 -6.26
N ASN A 47 -0.20 -6.69 -5.69
CA ASN A 47 1.07 -6.78 -6.42
C ASN A 47 2.06 -7.71 -5.69
N ILE A 48 2.69 -8.61 -6.46
CA ILE A 48 3.72 -9.53 -5.97
C ILE A 48 5.06 -9.03 -6.50
N VAL A 49 5.94 -8.60 -5.59
CA VAL A 49 7.27 -8.07 -5.91
C VAL A 49 8.22 -9.19 -6.29
N SER A 50 8.20 -10.30 -5.53
CA SER A 50 9.09 -11.44 -5.76
C SER A 50 8.61 -12.72 -5.06
N GLY A 51 9.24 -13.86 -5.34
CA GLY A 51 8.99 -15.11 -4.62
C GLY A 51 7.66 -15.81 -4.96
N GLN A 52 7.02 -15.47 -6.09
CA GLN A 52 5.73 -16.02 -6.56
C GLN A 52 5.68 -17.56 -6.63
N GLY A 53 6.83 -18.22 -6.77
CA GLY A 53 6.96 -19.68 -6.79
C GLY A 53 7.42 -20.30 -5.47
N THR A 54 7.32 -19.58 -4.36
CA THR A 54 7.82 -20.00 -3.04
C THR A 54 6.74 -19.87 -1.97
N LEU A 55 6.99 -20.41 -0.77
CA LEU A 55 6.13 -20.22 0.40
C LEU A 55 6.29 -18.84 1.05
N THR A 56 7.26 -18.03 0.60
CA THR A 56 7.56 -16.71 1.17
C THR A 56 7.64 -15.62 0.10
N PRO A 57 6.54 -15.34 -0.64
CA PRO A 57 6.51 -14.22 -1.57
C PRO A 57 6.56 -12.88 -0.83
N VAL A 58 7.05 -11.85 -1.52
CA VAL A 58 7.04 -10.46 -1.03
C VAL A 58 5.99 -9.67 -1.81
N VAL A 59 5.16 -8.93 -1.08
CA VAL A 59 4.04 -8.14 -1.60
C VAL A 59 4.10 -6.71 -1.07
N ASP A 60 3.65 -5.74 -1.85
CA ASP A 60 3.73 -4.29 -1.52
C ASP A 60 2.43 -3.53 -1.79
N GLN A 61 1.35 -4.25 -2.10
CA GLN A 61 0.04 -3.66 -2.35
C GLN A 61 -1.06 -4.43 -1.62
N ALA A 62 -2.06 -3.71 -1.11
CA ALA A 62 -3.25 -4.34 -0.56
C ALA A 62 -4.00 -5.12 -1.64
N GLY A 63 -4.62 -6.22 -1.25
CA GLY A 63 -5.33 -7.11 -2.15
C GLY A 63 -5.46 -8.52 -1.58
N THR A 64 -6.13 -9.38 -2.33
CA THR A 64 -6.27 -10.79 -1.96
C THR A 64 -5.21 -11.60 -2.71
N TYR A 65 -4.41 -12.37 -1.97
CA TYR A 65 -3.35 -13.23 -2.50
C TYR A 65 -3.76 -14.69 -2.37
N THR A 66 -3.72 -15.42 -3.48
CA THR A 66 -4.12 -16.83 -3.55
C THR A 66 -2.90 -17.69 -3.85
N LEU A 67 -2.58 -18.59 -2.92
CA LEU A 67 -1.58 -19.65 -3.10
C LEU A 67 -2.26 -20.88 -3.68
N THR A 68 -1.77 -21.36 -4.83
CA THR A 68 -2.10 -22.67 -5.38
C THR A 68 -0.91 -23.60 -5.23
N VAL A 69 -1.13 -24.76 -4.63
CA VAL A 69 -0.14 -25.83 -4.46
C VAL A 69 -0.53 -27.01 -5.32
N LEU A 70 0.37 -27.44 -6.20
CA LEU A 70 0.21 -28.64 -7.04
C LEU A 70 1.18 -29.72 -6.56
N ASP A 71 0.64 -30.88 -6.19
CA ASP A 71 1.42 -32.10 -6.00
C ASP A 71 1.76 -32.70 -7.37
N THR A 72 3.05 -32.73 -7.69
CA THR A 72 3.55 -33.18 -9.00
C THR A 72 3.54 -34.70 -9.19
N ILE A 73 3.24 -35.47 -8.15
CA ILE A 73 3.19 -36.94 -8.18
C ILE A 73 1.77 -37.41 -8.52
N ASN A 74 0.77 -36.94 -7.78
CA ASN A 74 -0.63 -37.33 -7.98
C ASN A 74 -1.42 -36.32 -8.83
N GLN A 75 -0.82 -35.16 -9.15
CA GLN A 75 -1.42 -34.05 -9.91
C GLN A 75 -2.65 -33.42 -9.23
N CYS A 76 -2.82 -33.64 -7.93
CA CYS A 76 -3.83 -32.97 -7.13
C CYS A 76 -3.37 -31.55 -6.77
N SER A 77 -4.31 -30.61 -6.74
CA SER A 77 -4.04 -29.24 -6.32
C SER A 77 -4.97 -28.80 -5.21
N ALA A 78 -4.45 -27.93 -4.34
CA ALA A 78 -5.22 -27.23 -3.32
C ALA A 78 -4.87 -25.74 -3.39
N ALA A 79 -5.78 -24.89 -2.94
CA ALA A 79 -5.57 -23.45 -2.86
C ALA A 79 -5.98 -22.90 -1.50
N SER A 80 -5.25 -21.88 -1.05
CA SER A 80 -5.60 -21.06 0.11
C SER A 80 -5.43 -19.59 -0.26
N MET A 81 -6.10 -18.71 0.47
CA MET A 81 -6.05 -17.27 0.23
C MET A 81 -5.78 -16.51 1.52
N VAL A 82 -5.12 -15.37 1.38
CA VAL A 82 -4.85 -14.42 2.44
C VAL A 82 -5.15 -13.01 1.95
N GLU A 83 -5.73 -12.18 2.81
CA GLU A 83 -6.03 -10.78 2.51
C GLU A 83 -4.97 -9.89 3.14
N ILE A 84 -4.43 -8.97 2.35
CA ILE A 84 -3.55 -7.91 2.82
C ILE A 84 -4.31 -6.60 2.72
N THR A 85 -4.48 -5.93 3.86
CA THR A 85 -5.12 -4.62 3.93
C THR A 85 -4.09 -3.52 3.81
N GLN A 86 -4.57 -2.31 3.55
CA GLN A 86 -3.77 -1.09 3.71
C GLN A 86 -4.52 -0.21 4.69
N ASP A 87 -3.76 0.35 5.62
CA ASP A 87 -4.26 1.34 6.57
C ASP A 87 -4.90 2.50 5.79
N ALA A 88 -6.17 2.78 6.08
CA ALA A 88 -6.94 3.83 5.45
C ALA A 88 -6.60 5.23 6.00
N ASP A 89 -5.83 5.32 7.09
CA ASP A 89 -5.45 6.57 7.75
C ASP A 89 -4.15 7.18 7.18
N LEU A 90 -3.82 6.88 5.92
CA LEU A 90 -2.76 7.61 5.21
C LEU A 90 -3.12 9.11 5.15
N PRO A 91 -2.20 10.02 5.52
CA PRO A 91 -2.47 11.44 5.45
C PRO A 91 -2.64 11.87 3.98
N MET A 92 -3.82 12.38 3.65
CA MET A 92 -4.11 13.03 2.39
C MET A 92 -3.72 14.49 2.47
N ALA A 93 -2.94 14.96 1.49
CA ALA A 93 -2.65 16.38 1.31
C ALA A 93 -3.59 16.95 0.25
N VAL A 94 -4.47 17.87 0.65
CA VAL A 94 -5.42 18.57 -0.21
C VAL A 94 -5.22 20.06 -0.02
N ILE A 95 -5.09 20.79 -1.13
CA ILE A 95 -5.00 22.25 -1.15
C ILE A 95 -6.22 22.76 -1.91
N GLU A 96 -7.04 23.57 -1.25
CA GLU A 96 -8.19 24.22 -1.85
C GLU A 96 -7.75 25.28 -2.87
N PRO A 97 -8.55 25.54 -3.92
CA PRO A 97 -8.25 26.56 -4.91
C PRO A 97 -8.03 27.93 -4.25
N SER A 98 -6.82 28.45 -4.33
CA SER A 98 -6.50 29.81 -3.86
C SER A 98 -6.75 30.85 -4.96
N ASN A 99 -6.97 32.10 -4.55
CA ASN A 99 -7.04 33.22 -5.49
C ASN A 99 -5.73 33.37 -6.26
N THR A 100 -5.83 33.66 -7.57
CA THR A 100 -4.67 34.06 -8.36
C THR A 100 -4.23 35.46 -7.97
N LEU A 101 -2.96 35.62 -7.62
CA LEU A 101 -2.38 36.91 -7.30
C LEU A 101 -2.47 37.86 -8.51
N ASN A 102 -2.97 39.07 -8.28
CA ASN A 102 -3.07 40.13 -9.28
C ASN A 102 -2.98 41.51 -8.60
N CYS A 103 -3.12 42.60 -9.37
CA CYS A 103 -2.98 43.96 -8.82
C CYS A 103 -3.97 44.29 -7.69
N ASN A 104 -5.11 43.60 -7.61
CA ASN A 104 -6.11 43.78 -6.55
C ASN A 104 -5.96 42.76 -5.41
N PHE A 105 -5.28 41.64 -5.66
CA PHE A 105 -5.02 40.58 -4.70
C PHE A 105 -3.51 40.32 -4.63
N THR A 106 -2.83 41.04 -3.75
CA THR A 106 -1.38 40.96 -3.57
C THR A 106 -0.97 39.82 -2.63
N THR A 107 -1.92 39.15 -1.98
CA THR A 107 -1.68 37.98 -1.13
C THR A 107 -2.74 36.92 -1.39
N ALA A 108 -2.37 35.66 -1.19
CA ALA A 108 -3.25 34.51 -1.28
C ALA A 108 -2.97 33.57 -0.11
N VAL A 109 -4.02 32.97 0.44
CA VAL A 109 -3.90 31.92 1.46
C VAL A 109 -4.01 30.59 0.73
N LEU A 110 -3.07 29.67 1.01
CA LEU A 110 -3.17 28.29 0.58
C LEU A 110 -3.88 27.53 1.69
N ASP A 111 -5.12 27.13 1.47
CA ASP A 111 -5.91 26.44 2.48
C ASP A 111 -5.79 24.92 2.30
N ALA A 112 -5.09 24.28 3.23
CA ALA A 112 -4.95 22.83 3.30
C ALA A 112 -5.80 22.19 4.40
N SER A 113 -6.79 22.90 4.96
CA SER A 113 -7.69 22.36 6.00
C SER A 113 -8.49 21.14 5.54
N ALA A 114 -8.62 20.92 4.23
CA ALA A 114 -9.19 19.71 3.63
C ALA A 114 -8.24 18.49 3.67
N SER A 115 -6.98 18.66 4.07
CA SER A 115 -6.02 17.58 4.31
C SER A 115 -6.41 16.75 5.53
N THR A 116 -5.85 15.55 5.67
CA THR A 116 -5.94 14.78 6.92
C THR A 116 -5.38 15.62 8.08
N GLN A 117 -6.11 15.64 9.20
CA GLN A 117 -5.79 16.43 10.40
C GLN A 117 -5.54 15.49 11.58
N GLY A 118 -4.49 15.76 12.36
CA GLY A 118 -4.13 14.95 13.52
C GLY A 118 -2.96 15.54 14.29
N PRO A 119 -2.82 15.23 15.60
CA PRO A 119 -1.76 15.77 16.44
C PRO A 119 -0.35 15.33 16.02
N ASP A 120 -0.24 14.22 15.28
CA ASP A 120 1.02 13.64 14.84
C ASP A 120 1.40 14.03 13.40
N LEU A 121 0.62 14.90 12.74
CA LEU A 121 0.88 15.35 11.37
C LEU A 121 1.73 16.63 11.35
N VAL A 122 2.71 16.65 10.44
CA VAL A 122 3.58 17.81 10.19
C VAL A 122 3.29 18.33 8.79
N TYR A 123 2.95 19.63 8.70
CA TYR A 123 2.69 20.30 7.43
C TYR A 123 3.94 21.07 6.98
N THR A 124 4.47 20.71 5.82
CA THR A 124 5.61 21.39 5.20
C THR A 124 5.23 21.92 3.84
N TRP A 125 5.50 23.20 3.61
CA TRP A 125 5.23 23.86 2.35
C TRP A 125 6.51 24.27 1.66
N THR A 126 6.59 24.01 0.36
CA THR A 126 7.71 24.40 -0.50
C THR A 126 7.20 25.11 -1.73
N THR A 127 7.93 26.10 -2.21
CA THR A 127 7.61 26.82 -3.44
C THR A 127 8.85 26.99 -4.30
N VAL A 128 8.70 26.93 -5.61
CA VAL A 128 9.76 27.25 -6.58
C VAL A 128 9.49 28.66 -7.09
N GLY A 129 10.33 29.62 -6.69
CA GLY A 129 10.21 31.01 -7.15
C GLY A 129 9.06 31.83 -6.54
N GLY A 130 8.20 31.24 -5.70
CA GLY A 130 7.22 31.96 -4.89
C GLY A 130 7.78 32.43 -3.55
N ASN A 131 6.99 33.17 -2.79
CA ASN A 131 7.36 33.67 -1.48
C ASN A 131 6.23 33.45 -0.47
N PHE A 132 6.59 32.98 0.73
CA PHE A 132 5.68 32.83 1.86
C PHE A 132 5.74 34.07 2.75
N VAL A 133 4.57 34.52 3.19
CA VAL A 133 4.43 35.59 4.18
C VAL A 133 4.05 34.96 5.51
N GLY A 134 4.97 35.04 6.48
CA GLY A 134 4.78 34.48 7.82
C GLY A 134 5.27 33.03 7.94
N ASP A 135 4.67 32.27 8.86
CA ASP A 135 5.06 30.88 9.14
C ASP A 135 4.41 29.92 8.12
N PRO A 136 5.20 29.19 7.32
CA PRO A 136 4.65 28.23 6.38
C PRO A 136 4.17 26.94 7.06
N SER A 137 4.44 26.68 8.35
CA SER A 137 4.25 25.37 8.98
C SER A 137 2.82 25.04 9.45
N GLY A 138 1.81 25.63 8.82
CA GLY A 138 0.40 25.44 9.18
C GLY A 138 -0.48 24.94 8.03
N LEU A 139 -1.77 24.79 8.32
CA LEU A 139 -2.80 24.45 7.33
C LEU A 139 -3.16 25.64 6.40
N MET A 140 -2.75 26.86 6.74
CA MET A 140 -3.14 28.08 6.02
C MET A 140 -1.95 29.04 5.82
N PRO A 141 -0.85 28.65 5.16
CA PRO A 141 0.22 29.60 4.87
C PRO A 141 -0.22 30.65 3.85
N MET A 142 0.33 31.85 3.98
CA MET A 142 0.07 32.96 3.06
C MET A 142 1.24 33.11 2.10
N ILE A 143 0.95 33.46 0.84
CA ILE A 143 1.93 33.80 -0.18
C ILE A 143 1.64 35.20 -0.72
N ASP A 144 2.68 35.94 -1.08
CA ASP A 144 2.60 37.23 -1.79
C ASP A 144 3.23 37.20 -3.19
N GLN A 145 3.84 36.07 -3.55
CA GLN A 145 4.39 35.83 -4.87
C GLN A 145 4.10 34.40 -5.31
N ALA A 146 3.53 34.26 -6.51
CA ALA A 146 3.23 32.96 -7.11
C ALA A 146 4.53 32.24 -7.47
N GLY A 147 4.57 30.94 -7.21
CA GLY A 147 5.62 30.06 -7.73
C GLY A 147 5.52 29.85 -9.24
N SER A 148 6.64 29.45 -9.85
CA SER A 148 6.76 29.12 -11.28
C SER A 148 6.56 27.64 -11.53
#